data_AF-A0A358MH61-F1
#
_entry.id   AF-A0A358MH61-F1
#
_cell.length_a   1.000
_cell.length_b   1.000
_cell.length_c   1.000
_cell.angle_alpha   90.00
_cell.angle_beta   90.00
_cell.angle_gamma   90.00
#
_symmetry.space_group_name_H-M   'P 1'
#
loop_
_entity.id
_entity.type
_entity.pdbx_description
1 polymer ?
#
loop_
_entity_poly.entity_id
_entity_poly.type
_entity_poly.pdbx_seq_one_letter_code
_entity_poly.pdbx_strand_id
1 'polypeptide(L)'
;MFANYWTGAGSWDAMPHERKSKFAQALMPNFHEWDAVMNEETSFAEWERDLPKDTTVVSAQDTVRSISEIVELMKESVSEWRFEQIERGGHMATMTKPDLINPIVVSALDWHPLWAQTRP
;
A
#
# COMPACT_ATOMS: atom_id res chain seq x y z
N MET A 1 15.56 -9.21 -8.34
CA MET A 1 14.62 -10.33 -8.09
C MET A 1 13.41 -9.80 -7.34
N PHE A 2 12.19 -10.11 -7.79
CA PHE A 2 10.94 -9.53 -7.32
C PHE A 2 10.77 -9.58 -5.79
N ALA A 3 10.98 -10.74 -5.17
CA ALA A 3 10.84 -10.91 -3.73
C ALA A 3 11.74 -9.95 -2.93
N ASN A 4 13.01 -9.81 -3.34
CA ASN A 4 13.95 -8.94 -2.65
C ASN A 4 13.58 -7.47 -2.72
N TYR A 5 12.90 -7.05 -3.79
CA TYR A 5 12.42 -5.68 -3.92
C TYR A 5 11.27 -5.45 -2.93
N TRP A 6 10.19 -6.21 -3.05
CA TRP A 6 8.96 -5.96 -2.29
C TRP A 6 9.00 -6.41 -0.83
N THR A 7 9.78 -7.45 -0.51
CA THR A 7 9.82 -8.06 0.82
C THR A 7 11.15 -7.85 1.56
N GLY A 8 12.03 -7.03 0.99
CA GLY A 8 13.32 -6.65 1.57
C GLY A 8 14.50 -7.47 1.05
N ALA A 9 15.69 -6.89 1.08
CA ALA A 9 16.90 -7.51 0.54
C ALA A 9 17.21 -8.86 1.21
N GLY A 10 17.59 -9.87 0.41
CA GLY A 10 17.89 -11.23 0.89
C GLY A 10 16.67 -12.07 1.29
N SER A 11 15.45 -11.52 1.21
CA SER A 11 14.21 -12.23 1.55
C SER A 11 14.03 -13.52 0.77
N TRP A 12 14.33 -13.53 -0.52
CA TRP A 12 14.30 -14.76 -1.30
C TRP A 12 15.24 -15.81 -0.74
N ASP A 13 16.52 -15.47 -0.55
CA ASP A 13 17.51 -16.45 -0.12
C ASP A 13 17.17 -17.06 1.24
N ALA A 14 16.62 -16.23 2.14
CA ALA A 14 16.11 -16.64 3.44
C ALA A 14 14.82 -17.50 3.40
N MET A 15 14.05 -17.50 2.30
CA MET A 15 12.83 -18.32 2.21
C MET A 15 13.17 -19.82 2.14
N PRO A 16 12.46 -20.67 2.92
CA PRO A 16 12.53 -22.13 2.75
C PRO A 16 12.14 -22.55 1.33
N HIS A 17 12.74 -23.63 0.83
CA HIS A 17 12.54 -24.10 -0.55
C HIS A 17 11.06 -24.30 -0.91
N GLU A 18 10.28 -24.90 0.00
CA GLU A 18 8.84 -25.08 -0.19
C GLU A 18 8.09 -23.74 -0.35
N ARG A 19 8.50 -22.71 0.42
CA ARG A 19 7.91 -21.38 0.36
C ARG A 19 8.31 -20.64 -0.93
N LYS A 20 9.54 -20.83 -1.43
CA LYS A 20 9.99 -20.29 -2.72
C LYS A 20 9.10 -20.77 -3.87
N SER A 21 8.77 -22.06 -3.88
CA SER A 21 7.89 -22.65 -4.91
C SER A 21 6.48 -22.06 -4.86
N LYS A 22 5.88 -22.01 -3.67
CA LYS A 22 4.55 -21.39 -3.46
C LYS A 22 4.54 -19.91 -3.83
N PHE A 23 5.60 -19.17 -3.46
CA PHE A 23 5.75 -17.76 -3.79
C PHE A 23 5.83 -17.54 -5.31
N ALA A 24 6.65 -18.32 -6.02
CA ALA A 24 6.76 -18.23 -7.47
C ALA A 24 5.43 -18.53 -8.19
N GLN A 25 4.67 -19.52 -7.71
CA GLN A 25 3.34 -19.82 -8.23
C GLN A 25 2.36 -18.66 -8.00
N ALA A 26 2.39 -18.06 -6.82
CA ALA A 26 1.53 -16.92 -6.48
C ALA A 26 1.83 -15.66 -7.31
N LEU A 27 3.02 -15.55 -7.92
CA LEU A 27 3.40 -14.43 -8.80
C LEU A 27 3.01 -14.60 -10.26
N MET A 28 2.55 -15.80 -10.68
CA MET A 28 2.15 -16.01 -12.08
C MET A 28 1.07 -15.03 -12.56
N PRO A 29 0.05 -14.67 -11.74
CA PRO A 29 -0.95 -13.68 -12.13
C PRO A 29 -0.36 -12.29 -12.39
N ASN A 30 0.71 -11.89 -11.69
CA ASN A 30 1.31 -10.57 -11.83
C ASN A 30 1.70 -10.25 -13.28
N PHE A 31 2.06 -11.26 -14.09
CA PHE A 31 2.38 -11.05 -15.50
C PHE A 31 1.21 -10.39 -16.26
N HIS A 32 -0.02 -10.79 -15.97
CA HIS A 32 -1.23 -10.22 -16.59
C HIS A 32 -1.67 -8.92 -15.91
N GLU A 33 -1.38 -8.73 -14.63
CA GLU A 33 -1.71 -7.49 -13.91
C GLU A 33 -0.88 -6.30 -14.40
N TRP A 34 0.35 -6.55 -14.88
CA TRP A 34 1.19 -5.47 -15.44
C TRP A 34 0.60 -4.84 -16.70
N ASP A 35 -0.12 -5.60 -17.54
CA ASP A 35 -0.77 -5.04 -18.72
C ASP A 35 -1.86 -4.02 -18.34
N ALA A 36 -2.56 -4.23 -17.22
CA ALA A 36 -3.55 -3.30 -16.71
C ALA A 36 -2.89 -2.03 -16.16
N VAL A 37 -1.79 -2.16 -15.42
CA VAL A 37 -1.09 -1.02 -14.80
C VAL A 37 -0.33 -0.18 -15.83
N MET A 38 0.23 -0.79 -16.87
CA MET A 38 1.04 -0.07 -17.87
C MET A 38 0.21 0.75 -18.86
N ASN A 39 -1.08 0.48 -18.98
CA ASN A 39 -2.02 1.23 -19.82
C ASN A 39 -3.02 2.02 -18.98
N GLU A 40 -2.68 2.33 -17.72
CA GLU A 40 -3.52 3.16 -16.87
C GLU A 40 -3.50 4.61 -17.38
N GLU A 41 -4.66 5.10 -17.79
CA GLU A 41 -4.85 6.45 -18.33
C GLU A 41 -5.67 7.34 -17.37
N THR A 42 -6.18 6.79 -16.27
CA THR A 42 -6.97 7.54 -15.29
C THR A 42 -6.13 8.64 -14.67
N SER A 43 -6.63 9.86 -14.77
CA SER A 43 -5.94 11.04 -14.23
C SER A 43 -6.12 11.15 -12.71
N PHE A 44 -5.20 11.86 -12.05
CA PHE A 44 -5.35 12.16 -10.62
C PHE A 44 -6.62 12.96 -10.30
N ALA A 45 -7.10 13.81 -11.21
CA ALA A 45 -8.35 14.55 -11.04
C ALA A 45 -9.57 13.61 -11.03
N GLU A 46 -9.53 12.54 -11.81
CA GLU A 46 -10.58 11.51 -11.79
C GLU A 46 -10.53 10.70 -10.49
N TRP A 47 -9.33 10.33 -10.04
CA TRP A 47 -9.16 9.70 -8.72
C TRP A 47 -9.66 10.58 -7.58
N GLU A 48 -9.30 11.87 -7.58
CA GLU A 48 -9.75 12.83 -6.56
C GLU A 48 -11.28 12.95 -6.54
N ARG A 49 -11.92 12.92 -7.72
CA ARG A 49 -13.38 13.01 -7.87
C ARG A 49 -14.09 11.74 -7.40
N ASP A 50 -13.58 10.58 -7.77
CA ASP A 50 -14.31 9.31 -7.68
C ASP A 50 -13.96 8.49 -6.42
N LEU A 51 -12.80 8.73 -5.80
CA LEU A 51 -12.39 8.04 -4.57
C LEU A 51 -12.92 8.74 -3.32
N PRO A 52 -13.12 7.99 -2.20
CA PRO A 52 -13.55 8.57 -0.94
C PRO A 52 -12.60 9.66 -0.45
N LYS A 53 -13.17 10.80 -0.05
CA LYS A 53 -12.41 11.91 0.55
C LYS A 53 -11.83 11.53 1.91
N ASP A 54 -12.53 10.70 2.66
CA ASP A 54 -12.11 10.20 3.98
C ASP A 54 -11.12 9.04 3.86
N THR A 55 -10.04 9.23 3.09
CA THR A 55 -9.02 8.21 2.86
C THR A 55 -7.78 8.49 3.72
N THR A 56 -7.28 7.45 4.38
CA THR A 56 -5.97 7.47 5.04
C THR A 56 -4.97 6.61 4.27
N VAL A 57 -3.91 7.23 3.75
CA VAL A 57 -2.79 6.55 3.10
C VAL A 57 -1.70 6.31 4.14
N VAL A 58 -1.33 5.05 4.35
CA VAL A 58 -0.28 4.65 5.29
C VAL A 58 0.94 4.13 4.54
N SER A 59 2.13 4.64 4.86
CA SER A 59 3.39 4.18 4.27
C SER A 59 4.51 4.06 5.30
N ALA A 60 5.59 3.36 4.94
CA ALA A 60 6.83 3.36 5.69
C ALA A 60 7.87 4.24 4.99
N GLN A 61 8.67 4.99 5.73
CA GLN A 61 9.71 5.85 5.17
C GLN A 61 10.79 5.02 4.44
N ASP A 62 11.08 3.81 4.93
CA ASP A 62 12.01 2.86 4.31
C ASP A 62 11.36 1.89 3.31
N THR A 63 10.20 2.27 2.74
CA THR A 63 9.55 1.50 1.67
C THR A 63 10.34 1.53 0.35
N VAL A 64 9.90 0.73 -0.61
CA VAL A 64 10.50 0.72 -1.95
C VAL A 64 10.18 2.00 -2.72
N ARG A 65 11.11 2.41 -3.59
CA ARG A 65 11.04 3.68 -4.33
C ARG A 65 9.73 3.88 -5.11
N SER A 66 9.24 2.85 -5.80
CA SER A 66 7.99 2.97 -6.57
C SER A 66 6.81 3.38 -5.69
N ILE A 67 6.75 2.88 -4.46
CA ILE A 67 5.69 3.22 -3.50
C ILE A 67 5.90 4.60 -2.91
N SER A 68 7.13 5.01 -2.61
CA SER A 68 7.37 6.38 -2.10
C SER A 68 6.96 7.43 -3.13
N GLU A 69 7.30 7.22 -4.41
CA GLU A 69 6.94 8.13 -5.50
C GLU A 69 5.41 8.19 -5.71
N ILE A 70 4.71 7.05 -5.65
CA ILE A 70 3.23 7.04 -5.73
C ILE A 70 2.61 7.84 -4.57
N VAL A 71 3.11 7.66 -3.34
CA VAL A 71 2.60 8.39 -2.17
C VAL A 71 2.86 9.89 -2.29
N GLU A 72 4.02 10.31 -2.82
CA GLU A 72 4.32 11.71 -3.11
C GLU A 72 3.35 12.30 -4.13
N LEU A 73 3.11 11.60 -5.25
CA LEU A 73 2.14 12.03 -6.26
C LEU A 73 0.71 12.15 -5.71
N MET A 74 0.29 11.20 -4.86
CA MET A 74 -1.01 11.27 -4.18
C MET A 74 -1.10 12.45 -3.21
N LYS A 75 -0.03 12.74 -2.45
CA LYS A 75 0.01 13.91 -1.56
C LYS A 75 -0.12 15.23 -2.33
N GLU A 76 0.54 15.32 -3.48
CA GLU A 76 0.48 16.50 -4.35
C GLU A 76 -0.89 16.67 -5.00
N SER A 77 -1.53 15.57 -5.40
CA SER A 77 -2.75 15.61 -6.20
C SER A 77 -4.04 15.52 -5.40
N VAL A 78 -4.03 14.91 -4.21
CA VAL A 78 -5.21 14.70 -3.35
C VAL A 78 -4.89 15.08 -1.91
N SER A 79 -4.61 16.36 -1.70
CA SER A 79 -4.17 16.90 -0.40
C SER A 79 -5.21 16.78 0.73
N GLU A 80 -6.48 16.50 0.41
CA GLU A 80 -7.56 16.28 1.39
C GLU A 80 -7.41 14.96 2.15
N TRP A 81 -6.68 13.99 1.60
CA TRP A 81 -6.44 12.72 2.28
C TRP A 81 -5.51 12.87 3.47
N ARG A 82 -5.63 11.94 4.41
CA ARG A 82 -4.72 11.83 5.55
C ARG A 82 -3.53 10.96 5.16
N PHE A 83 -2.31 11.44 5.41
CA PHE A 83 -1.09 10.69 5.12
C PHE A 83 -0.34 10.38 6.40
N GLU A 84 -0.25 9.10 6.73
CA GLU A 84 0.46 8.59 7.89
C GLU A 84 1.73 7.88 7.44
N GLN A 85 2.86 8.20 8.06
CA GLN A 85 4.14 7.60 7.74
C GLN A 85 4.83 7.09 8.99
N ILE A 86 5.13 5.79 9.00
CA ILE A 86 5.97 5.18 10.03
C ILE A 86 7.44 5.25 9.61
N GLU A 87 8.34 5.33 10.58
CA GLU A 87 9.78 5.45 10.31
C GLU A 87 10.35 4.19 9.66
N ARG A 88 9.95 3.00 10.13
CA ARG A 88 10.50 1.71 9.64
C ARG A 88 9.49 0.59 9.55
N GLY A 89 9.55 -0.16 8.47
CA GLY A 89 8.73 -1.35 8.23
C GLY A 89 8.79 -1.89 6.81
N GLY A 90 9.38 -1.13 5.88
CA GLY A 90 9.40 -1.43 4.46
C GLY A 90 8.01 -1.49 3.84
N HIS A 91 7.93 -2.00 2.62
CA HIS A 91 6.66 -2.18 1.94
C HIS A 91 5.70 -3.12 2.69
N MET A 92 6.23 -4.15 3.35
CA MET A 92 5.44 -5.15 4.08
C MET A 92 5.08 -4.71 5.52
N ALA A 93 5.16 -3.43 5.85
CA ALA A 93 4.87 -2.92 7.19
C ALA A 93 3.49 -3.36 7.72
N THR A 94 2.47 -3.34 6.85
CA THR A 94 1.10 -3.77 7.17
C THR A 94 1.00 -5.21 7.66
N MET A 95 1.90 -6.08 7.22
CA MET A 95 1.92 -7.49 7.62
C MET A 95 2.91 -7.79 8.76
N THR A 96 3.91 -6.93 8.96
CA THR A 96 5.07 -7.23 9.83
C THR A 96 5.18 -6.32 11.06
N LYS A 97 4.44 -5.21 11.10
CA LYS A 97 4.47 -4.20 12.16
C LYS A 97 3.06 -3.91 12.70
N PRO A 98 2.29 -4.92 13.16
CA PRO A 98 0.92 -4.70 13.65
C PRO A 98 0.86 -3.68 14.79
N ASP A 99 1.86 -3.66 15.68
CA ASP A 99 1.92 -2.73 16.80
C ASP A 99 2.03 -1.26 16.37
N LEU A 100 2.56 -1.00 15.17
CA LEU A 100 2.66 0.35 14.60
C LEU A 100 1.47 0.68 13.69
N ILE A 101 0.99 -0.30 12.92
CA ILE A 101 -0.05 -0.12 11.91
C ILE A 101 -1.45 -0.11 12.53
N ASN A 102 -1.75 -1.02 13.47
CA ASN A 102 -3.09 -1.16 14.03
C ASN A 102 -3.58 0.13 14.73
N PRO A 103 -2.76 0.87 15.50
CA PRO A 103 -3.19 2.15 16.05
C PRO A 103 -3.58 3.18 14.99
N ILE A 104 -2.88 3.19 13.85
CA ILE A 104 -3.20 4.08 12.72
C ILE A 104 -4.54 3.68 12.09
N VAL A 105 -4.77 2.38 11.90
CA VAL A 105 -6.05 1.87 11.38
C VAL A 105 -7.21 2.23 12.31
N VAL A 106 -7.06 2.04 13.63
CA VAL A 106 -8.08 2.43 14.62
C VAL A 106 -8.35 3.93 14.53
N SER A 107 -7.31 4.75 14.51
CA SER A 107 -7.45 6.20 14.36
C SER A 107 -8.14 6.62 13.05
N ALA A 108 -7.88 5.93 11.94
CA ALA A 108 -8.54 6.18 10.67
C ALA A 108 -10.04 5.84 10.72
N LEU A 109 -10.41 4.73 11.38
CA LEU A 109 -11.80 4.31 11.56
C LEU A 109 -12.58 5.22 12.53
N ASP A 110 -11.90 5.77 13.55
CA ASP A 110 -12.51 6.69 14.52
C ASP A 110 -12.70 8.10 13.95
N TRP A 111 -11.85 8.51 12.99
CA TRP A 111 -11.91 9.84 12.36
C TRP A 111 -13.23 10.06 11.59
N HIS A 112 -13.69 9.02 10.88
CA HIS A 112 -15.02 8.98 10.26
C HIS A 112 -15.72 7.67 10.62
N PRO A 113 -16.46 7.65 11.74
CA PRO A 113 -17.13 6.43 12.16
C PRO A 113 -18.12 5.99 11.08
N LEU A 114 -17.95 4.78 10.56
CA LEU A 114 -18.83 4.19 9.54
C LEU A 114 -20.33 4.18 9.96
N TRP A 115 -20.60 4.26 11.26
CA TRP A 115 -21.95 4.37 11.85
C TRP A 115 -22.54 5.80 11.85
N ALA A 116 -21.74 6.83 11.56
CA ALA A 116 -22.21 8.22 11.47
C ALA A 116 -22.82 8.55 10.10
N GLN A 117 -22.51 7.77 9.06
CA GLN A 117 -23.00 7.98 7.68
C GLN A 117 -24.35 7.27 7.38
N THR A 118 -24.91 6.51 8.34
CA THR A 118 -26.11 5.68 8.14
C THR A 118 -27.34 6.08 8.95
N ARG A 119 -27.41 7.31 9.50
CA ARG A 119 -28.67 7.80 10.09
C ARG A 119 -29.53 8.50 9.02
N PRO A 120 -30.82 8.12 8.87
CA PRO A 120 -31.79 8.89 8.10
C PRO A 120 -32.06 10.27 8.73
#